data_AF-A0A397PEJ2-F1
#
_entry.id   AF-A0A397PEJ2-F1
#
_cell.length_a   1.000
_cell.length_b   1.000
_cell.length_c   1.000
_cell.angle_alpha   90.00
_cell.angle_beta   90.00
_cell.angle_gamma   90.00
#
_symmetry.space_group_name_H-M   'P 1'
#
loop_
_entity.id
_entity.type
_entity.pdbx_description
1 polymer ?
#
loop_
_entity_poly.entity_id
_entity_poly.type
_entity_poly.pdbx_seq_one_letter_code
_entity_poly.pdbx_strand_id
1 'polypeptide(L)'
;MTPAELKTLDYVRETIAGLGYAPTLAEIGAQVGISTGAAGRIVGRLADDGKVVRDYYRHRSLRLPEAPDLTTIPTVALRAELGRRGETFDGIATFERRVFGRAVSCAADSCQIEVKRGQLFCRRHWFSLPLSLQQDIKRAFAAKDTGKYQVFVSEARDRIDRAKGADAPRRRL
;
A
#
# COMPACT_ATOMS: atom_id res chain seq x y z
N MET A 1 15.81 22.36 -12.55
CA MET A 1 15.33 22.72 -11.20
C MET A 1 16.53 22.81 -10.26
N THR A 2 16.75 23.97 -9.64
CA THR A 2 17.85 24.20 -8.70
C THR A 2 17.53 23.62 -7.31
N PRO A 3 18.54 23.40 -6.44
CA PRO A 3 18.28 22.94 -5.06
C PRO A 3 17.34 23.86 -4.27
N ALA A 4 17.39 25.18 -4.50
CA ALA A 4 16.51 26.14 -3.85
C ALA A 4 15.06 26.08 -4.37
N GLU A 5 14.88 25.85 -5.68
CA GLU A 5 13.57 25.62 -6.29
C GLU A 5 12.92 24.33 -5.75
N LEU A 6 13.70 23.24 -5.64
CA LEU A 6 13.24 21.99 -5.05
C LEU A 6 12.75 22.18 -3.61
N LYS A 7 13.60 22.77 -2.75
CA LYS A 7 13.23 23.06 -1.36
C LYS A 7 11.98 23.93 -1.24
N THR A 8 11.84 24.92 -2.12
CA THR A 8 10.66 25.79 -2.17
C THR A 8 9.40 25.00 -2.56
N LEU A 9 9.50 24.17 -3.59
CA LEU A 9 8.37 23.36 -4.07
C LEU A 9 7.93 22.32 -3.01
N ASP A 10 8.89 21.65 -2.36
CA ASP A 10 8.61 20.68 -1.32
C ASP A 10 7.92 21.35 -0.12
N TYR A 11 8.41 22.50 0.33
CA TYR A 11 7.76 23.26 1.40
C TYR A 11 6.33 23.70 1.05
N VAL A 12 6.10 24.18 -0.18
CA VAL A 12 4.75 24.55 -0.65
C VAL A 12 3.82 23.34 -0.62
N ARG A 13 4.29 22.17 -1.08
CA ARG A 13 3.50 20.93 -1.07
C ARG A 13 3.15 20.48 0.35
N GLU A 14 4.15 20.43 1.22
CA GLU A 14 3.98 20.02 2.63
C GLU A 14 3.02 20.96 3.35
N THR A 15 3.14 22.28 3.14
CA THR A 15 2.27 23.26 3.79
C THR A 15 0.83 23.12 3.34
N ILE A 16 0.58 22.98 2.03
CA ILE A 16 -0.78 22.81 1.49
C ILE A 16 -1.38 21.48 1.98
N ALA A 17 -0.61 20.40 1.96
CA ALA A 17 -1.07 19.08 2.39
C ALA A 17 -1.33 19.01 3.91
N GLY A 18 -0.48 19.65 4.71
CA GLY A 18 -0.56 19.60 6.17
C GLY A 18 -1.53 20.61 6.77
N LEU A 19 -1.56 21.84 6.27
CA LEU A 19 -2.32 22.96 6.86
C LEU A 19 -3.57 23.34 6.06
N GLY A 20 -3.71 22.85 4.82
CA GLY A 20 -4.86 23.15 3.98
C GLY A 20 -4.87 24.56 3.36
N TYR A 21 -3.78 25.33 3.52
CA TYR A 21 -3.63 26.64 2.91
C TYR A 21 -2.22 26.85 2.35
N ALA A 22 -2.10 27.76 1.40
CA ALA A 22 -0.83 28.05 0.74
C ALA A 22 0.09 28.94 1.61
N PRO A 23 1.40 28.70 1.62
CA PRO A 23 2.34 29.61 2.27
C PRO A 23 2.47 30.93 1.50
N THR A 24 2.79 31.99 2.23
CA THR A 24 3.14 33.31 1.70
C THR A 24 4.61 33.34 1.26
N LEU A 25 5.00 34.34 0.46
CA LEU A 25 6.39 34.50 0.04
C LEU A 25 7.34 34.75 1.22
N ALA A 26 6.86 35.38 2.28
CA ALA A 26 7.64 35.61 3.50
C ALA A 26 7.88 34.30 4.27
N GLU A 27 6.87 33.45 4.41
CA GLU A 27 6.98 32.12 5.02
C GLU A 27 7.92 31.22 4.21
N ILE A 28 7.82 31.25 2.87
CA ILE A 28 8.75 30.52 1.98
C ILE A 28 10.18 31.00 2.18
N GLY A 29 10.39 32.32 2.22
CA GLY A 29 11.73 32.89 2.44
C GLY A 29 12.33 32.46 3.78
N ALA A 30 11.55 32.55 4.85
CA ALA A 30 11.96 32.14 6.19
C ALA A 30 12.32 30.64 6.26
N GLN A 31 11.49 29.77 5.67
CA GLN A 31 11.72 28.33 5.71
C GLN A 31 12.92 27.89 4.87
N VAL A 32 13.09 28.47 3.67
CA VAL A 32 14.15 28.06 2.74
C VAL A 32 15.48 28.74 3.05
N GLY A 33 15.47 29.82 3.85
CA GLY A 33 16.65 30.61 4.19
C GLY A 33 17.04 31.60 3.10
N ILE A 34 16.04 32.22 2.45
CA ILE A 34 16.22 33.19 1.35
C ILE A 34 15.36 34.45 1.59
N SER A 35 15.71 35.56 0.94
CA SER A 35 14.90 36.78 1.03
C SER A 35 13.53 36.62 0.36
N THR A 36 12.53 37.39 0.81
CA THR A 36 11.17 37.39 0.22
C THR A 36 11.18 37.68 -1.28
N GLY A 37 12.04 38.59 -1.76
CA GLY A 37 12.20 38.87 -3.18
C GLY A 37 12.81 37.70 -3.97
N ALA A 38 13.76 36.97 -3.37
CA ALA A 38 14.30 35.74 -3.97
C ALA A 38 13.23 34.63 -4.03
N ALA A 39 12.44 34.46 -2.97
CA ALA A 39 11.30 33.54 -2.94
C ALA A 39 10.29 33.89 -4.05
N GLY A 40 9.96 35.17 -4.22
CA GLY A 40 9.08 35.63 -5.31
C GLY A 40 9.59 35.26 -6.71
N ARG A 41 10.90 35.43 -6.97
CA ARG A 41 11.54 35.04 -8.24
C ARG A 41 11.56 33.53 -8.46
N ILE A 42 11.81 32.74 -7.42
CA ILE A 42 11.78 31.27 -7.50
C ILE A 42 10.35 30.78 -7.78
N VAL A 43 9.37 31.30 -7.04
CA VAL A 43 7.96 30.95 -7.24
C VAL A 43 7.47 31.35 -8.64
N GLY A 44 7.93 32.50 -9.17
CA GLY A 44 7.65 32.91 -10.55
C GLY A 44 8.15 31.87 -11.56
N ARG A 45 9.43 31.48 -11.47
CA ARG A 45 10.00 30.43 -12.34
C ARG A 45 9.29 29.08 -12.20
N LEU A 46 8.94 28.67 -10.97
CA LEU A 46 8.16 27.46 -10.74
C LEU A 46 6.75 27.54 -11.36
N ALA A 47 6.16 28.73 -11.42
CA ALA A 47 4.88 28.96 -12.09
C ALA A 47 5.01 28.90 -13.61
N ASP A 48 6.07 29.51 -14.15
CA ASP A 48 6.40 29.45 -15.58
C ASP A 48 6.64 27.99 -16.03
N ASP A 49 7.26 27.17 -15.18
CA ASP A 49 7.49 25.73 -15.39
C ASP A 49 6.23 24.84 -15.15
N GLY A 50 5.09 25.44 -14.80
CA GLY A 50 3.83 24.75 -14.51
C GLY A 50 3.87 23.87 -13.26
N LYS A 51 4.81 24.10 -12.33
CA LYS A 51 4.95 23.32 -11.08
C LYS A 51 4.05 23.85 -9.96
N VAL A 52 3.68 25.13 -10.03
CA VAL A 52 2.71 25.79 -9.16
C VAL A 52 1.84 26.72 -10.01
N VAL A 53 0.64 27.01 -9.54
CA VAL A 53 -0.24 28.02 -10.13
C VAL A 53 -0.38 29.16 -9.13
N ARG A 54 -0.24 30.41 -9.58
CA ARG A 54 -0.35 31.59 -8.72
C ARG A 54 -1.46 32.51 -9.22
N ASP A 55 -2.42 32.82 -8.35
CA ASP A 55 -3.43 33.86 -8.59
C ASP A 55 -2.96 35.19 -8.00
N TYR A 56 -2.63 36.18 -8.83
CA TYR A 56 -2.05 37.45 -8.36
C TYR A 56 -3.02 38.31 -7.53
N TYR A 57 -4.32 38.07 -7.61
CA TYR A 57 -5.34 38.91 -6.97
C TYR A 57 -5.78 38.38 -5.61
N ARG A 58 -5.22 37.27 -5.14
CA ARG A 58 -5.59 36.65 -3.86
C ARG A 58 -4.39 36.54 -2.92
N HIS A 59 -4.65 36.74 -1.64
CA HIS A 59 -3.71 36.37 -0.59
C HIS A 59 -3.59 34.84 -0.50
N ARG A 60 -2.39 34.31 -0.26
CA ARG A 60 -2.11 32.85 -0.20
C ARG A 60 -2.65 32.10 -1.42
N SER A 61 -2.27 32.57 -2.60
CA SER A 61 -2.84 32.13 -3.87
C SER A 61 -2.07 31.02 -4.59
N LEU A 62 -1.03 30.48 -3.97
CA LEU A 62 -0.29 29.36 -4.57
C LEU A 62 -1.15 28.11 -4.52
N ARG A 63 -1.28 27.44 -5.66
CA ARG A 63 -1.91 26.13 -5.77
C ARG A 63 -0.92 25.20 -6.42
N LEU A 64 -1.00 23.93 -6.06
CA LEU A 64 -0.38 22.90 -6.87
C LEU A 64 -1.24 22.75 -8.14
N PRO A 65 -0.63 22.56 -9.33
CA PRO A 65 -1.40 22.10 -10.48
C PRO A 65 -2.15 20.83 -10.07
N GLU A 66 -3.34 20.63 -10.65
CA GLU A 66 -4.11 19.41 -10.39
C GLU A 66 -3.20 18.20 -10.56
N ALA A 67 -3.23 17.30 -9.58
CA ALA A 67 -2.39 16.12 -9.60
C ALA A 67 -2.60 15.43 -10.96
N PRO A 68 -1.52 15.07 -11.69
CA PRO A 68 -1.69 14.38 -12.95
C PRO A 68 -2.56 13.16 -12.70
N ASP A 69 -3.64 13.03 -13.47
CA ASP A 69 -4.54 11.90 -13.36
C ASP A 69 -3.74 10.63 -13.62
N LEU A 70 -3.39 9.92 -12.55
CA LEU A 70 -2.56 8.72 -12.62
C LEU A 70 -3.24 7.61 -13.42
N THR A 71 -4.56 7.70 -13.64
CA THR A 71 -5.30 6.75 -14.50
C THR A 71 -4.97 6.94 -15.97
N THR A 72 -4.50 8.12 -16.38
CA THR A 72 -4.08 8.41 -17.76
C THR A 72 -2.66 7.95 -18.06
N ILE A 73 -1.86 7.64 -17.04
CA ILE A 73 -0.48 7.17 -17.21
C ILE A 73 -0.51 5.64 -17.40
N PRO A 74 0.05 5.09 -18.50
CA PRO A 74 0.11 3.65 -18.70
C PRO A 74 0.80 2.94 -17.54
N THR A 75 0.20 1.86 -17.04
CA THR A 75 0.73 1.09 -15.90
C THR A 75 2.17 0.61 -16.13
N VAL A 76 2.54 0.35 -17.39
CA VAL A 76 3.91 -0.04 -17.78
C VAL A 76 4.91 1.10 -17.50
N ALA A 77 4.55 2.35 -17.79
CA ALA A 77 5.40 3.50 -17.55
C ALA A 77 5.59 3.75 -16.04
N LEU A 78 4.51 3.59 -15.25
CA LEU A 78 4.59 3.68 -13.78
C LEU A 78 5.49 2.60 -13.18
N ARG A 79 5.38 1.35 -13.66
CA ARG A 79 6.26 0.25 -13.22
C ARG A 79 7.72 0.47 -13.60
N ALA A 80 7.98 0.97 -14.81
CA ALA A 80 9.33 1.29 -15.25
C ALA A 80 9.95 2.43 -14.41
N GLU A 81 9.15 3.44 -14.07
CA GLU A 81 9.58 4.53 -13.18
C GLU A 81 9.91 4.04 -11.77
N LEU A 82 9.06 3.20 -11.18
CA LEU A 82 9.30 2.60 -9.87
C LEU A 82 10.54 1.70 -9.87
N GLY A 83 10.69 0.86 -10.89
CA GLY A 83 11.89 0.04 -11.08
C GLY A 83 13.17 0.88 -11.19
N ARG A 84 13.12 2.02 -11.89
CA ARG A 84 14.25 2.96 -11.97
C ARG A 84 14.62 3.55 -10.61
N ARG A 85 13.64 3.74 -9.73
CA ARG A 85 13.84 4.26 -8.36
C ARG A 85 14.30 3.19 -7.37
N GLY A 86 14.41 1.93 -7.79
CA GLY A 86 14.69 0.81 -6.89
C GLY A 86 13.49 0.43 -6.02
N GLU A 87 12.31 0.98 -6.31
CA GLU A 87 11.07 0.64 -5.61
C GLU A 87 10.50 -0.63 -6.24
N THR A 88 10.49 -1.71 -5.45
CA THR A 88 9.85 -2.97 -5.86
C THR A 88 8.41 -3.00 -5.37
N PHE A 89 7.48 -3.42 -6.23
CA PHE A 89 6.08 -3.64 -5.83
C PHE A 89 5.93 -4.73 -4.75
N ASP A 90 6.97 -5.52 -4.51
CA ASP A 90 6.97 -6.64 -3.56
C ASP A 90 6.64 -6.18 -2.14
N GLY A 91 7.07 -4.97 -1.74
CA GLY A 91 6.76 -4.39 -0.42
C GLY A 91 5.28 -4.06 -0.19
N ILE A 92 4.51 -3.81 -1.26
CA ILE A 92 3.07 -3.50 -1.18
C ILE A 92 2.22 -4.79 -1.24
N ALA A 93 2.72 -5.83 -1.90
CA ALA A 93 2.05 -7.13 -1.94
C ALA A 93 2.11 -7.86 -0.58
N THR A 94 3.17 -7.64 0.20
CA THR A 94 3.25 -8.05 1.60
C THR A 94 2.52 -7.05 2.49
N PHE A 95 1.19 -7.06 2.48
CA PHE A 95 0.44 -6.65 3.66
C PHE A 95 0.76 -7.65 4.78
N GLU A 96 1.89 -7.46 5.46
CA GLU A 96 2.13 -8.00 6.79
C GLU A 96 1.08 -7.40 7.72
N ARG A 97 -0.13 -7.99 7.69
CA ARG A 97 -1.14 -7.69 8.70
C ARG A 97 -0.55 -8.12 10.02
N ARG A 98 -0.10 -7.14 10.82
CA ARG A 98 0.17 -7.34 12.25
C ARG A 98 -1.03 -8.08 12.83
N VAL A 99 -0.81 -9.32 13.21
CA VAL A 99 -1.82 -10.15 13.88
C VAL A 99 -1.92 -9.60 15.30
N PHE A 100 -2.85 -8.68 15.53
CA PHE A 100 -3.21 -8.27 16.89
C PHE A 100 -3.92 -9.47 17.57
N GLY A 101 -3.26 -10.10 18.55
CA GLY A 101 -3.74 -11.26 19.30
C GLY A 101 -2.70 -12.39 19.39
N ARG A 102 -2.99 -13.46 20.17
CA ARG A 102 -2.13 -14.66 20.16
C ARG A 102 -2.22 -15.31 18.78
N ALA A 103 -1.10 -15.33 18.07
CA ALA A 103 -0.96 -16.05 16.81
C ALA A 103 -0.97 -17.56 17.05
N VAL A 104 -1.56 -18.30 16.13
CA VAL A 104 -1.46 -19.77 16.05
C VAL A 104 -1.00 -20.14 14.64
N SER A 105 -0.31 -21.26 14.48
CA SER A 105 0.08 -21.73 13.15
C SER A 105 -1.14 -22.21 12.35
N CYS A 106 -1.11 -21.99 11.04
CA CYS A 106 -2.06 -22.61 10.10
C CYS A 106 -2.15 -24.13 10.34
N ALA A 107 -3.36 -24.70 10.31
CA ALA A 107 -3.60 -26.12 10.59
C ALA A 107 -3.15 -27.11 9.49
N ALA A 108 -2.49 -26.61 8.43
CA ALA A 108 -1.93 -27.46 7.38
C ALA A 108 -0.48 -27.78 7.75
N ASP A 109 -0.07 -29.05 7.69
CA ASP A 109 1.20 -29.51 8.27
C ASP A 109 2.43 -28.85 7.69
N SER A 110 2.33 -28.52 6.40
CA SER A 110 3.40 -27.90 5.62
C SER A 110 3.35 -26.36 5.64
N CYS A 111 2.56 -25.74 6.52
CA CYS A 111 2.32 -24.30 6.52
C CYS A 111 2.75 -23.63 7.83
N GLN A 112 3.81 -22.83 7.76
CA GLN A 112 4.29 -22.06 8.91
C GLN A 112 3.66 -20.66 9.03
N ILE A 113 2.70 -20.31 8.16
CA ILE A 113 2.03 -19.00 8.22
C ILE A 113 1.20 -18.91 9.49
N GLU A 114 1.46 -17.87 10.28
CA GLU A 114 0.68 -17.52 11.46
C GLU A 114 -0.71 -16.97 11.07
N VAL A 115 -1.72 -17.41 11.81
CA VAL A 115 -3.11 -16.97 11.68
C VAL A 115 -3.65 -16.50 13.02
N LYS A 116 -4.72 -15.71 12.98
CA LYS A 116 -5.40 -15.26 14.20
C LYS A 116 -5.97 -16.47 14.94
N ARG A 117 -5.89 -16.48 16.29
CA ARG A 117 -6.62 -17.47 17.10
C ARG A 117 -8.09 -17.53 16.67
N GLY A 118 -8.57 -18.73 16.36
CA GLY A 118 -9.91 -18.97 15.81
C GLY A 118 -9.98 -19.08 14.28
N GLN A 119 -8.92 -18.72 13.55
CA GLN A 119 -8.75 -19.07 12.15
C GLN A 119 -8.04 -20.41 12.03
N LEU A 120 -8.62 -21.35 11.28
CA LEU A 120 -8.05 -22.68 11.06
C LEU A 120 -6.88 -22.66 10.07
N PHE A 121 -7.04 -21.91 8.97
CA PHE A 121 -6.10 -21.91 7.86
C PHE A 121 -5.73 -20.48 7.47
N CYS A 122 -4.54 -20.29 6.89
CA CYS A 122 -4.16 -19.02 6.29
C CYS A 122 -5.07 -18.72 5.09
N ARG A 123 -5.14 -17.45 4.67
CA ARG A 123 -6.02 -17.01 3.57
C ARG A 123 -5.87 -17.88 2.31
N ARG A 124 -4.63 -18.15 1.90
CA ARG A 124 -4.31 -18.96 0.72
C ARG A 124 -4.91 -20.36 0.82
N HIS A 125 -4.71 -21.05 1.95
CA HIS A 125 -5.24 -22.39 2.15
C HIS A 125 -6.75 -22.42 2.31
N TRP A 126 -7.33 -21.47 3.06
CA TRP A 126 -8.78 -21.38 3.20
C TRP A 126 -9.50 -21.26 1.85
N PHE A 127 -9.00 -20.39 0.96
CA PHE A 127 -9.60 -20.19 -0.37
C PHE A 127 -9.23 -21.27 -1.40
N SER A 128 -8.28 -22.17 -1.09
CA SER A 128 -8.00 -23.34 -1.92
C SER A 128 -8.99 -24.50 -1.70
N LEU A 129 -9.73 -24.48 -0.59
CA LEU A 129 -10.73 -25.49 -0.27
C LEU A 129 -11.99 -25.30 -1.13
N PRO A 130 -12.69 -26.37 -1.55
CA PRO A 130 -13.98 -26.24 -2.22
C PRO A 130 -15.01 -25.51 -1.35
N LEU A 131 -15.89 -24.76 -2.01
CA LEU A 131 -16.89 -23.94 -1.31
C LEU A 131 -17.83 -24.78 -0.44
N SER A 132 -18.18 -26.00 -0.86
CA SER A 132 -19.01 -26.93 -0.07
C SER A 132 -18.35 -27.25 1.27
N LEU A 133 -17.08 -27.67 1.26
CA LEU A 133 -16.33 -28.01 2.45
C LEU A 133 -16.14 -26.79 3.38
N GLN A 134 -15.91 -25.60 2.81
CA GLN A 134 -15.89 -24.36 3.60
C GLN A 134 -17.23 -24.09 4.30
N GLN A 135 -18.35 -24.35 3.63
CA GLN A 135 -19.69 -24.17 4.21
C GLN A 135 -19.98 -25.22 5.28
N ASP A 136 -19.56 -26.47 5.07
CA ASP A 136 -19.77 -27.57 6.02
C ASP A 136 -19.01 -27.34 7.33
N ILE A 137 -17.77 -26.87 7.27
CA ILE A 137 -17.00 -26.44 8.45
C ILE A 137 -17.74 -25.33 9.20
N LYS A 138 -18.22 -24.30 8.48
CA LYS A 138 -18.95 -23.18 9.09
C LYS A 138 -20.26 -23.62 9.74
N ARG A 139 -21.02 -24.52 9.09
CA ARG A 139 -22.28 -25.06 9.62
C ARG A 139 -22.05 -25.91 10.85
N ALA A 140 -21.07 -26.82 10.83
CA ALA A 140 -20.74 -27.66 11.98
C ALA A 140 -20.28 -26.82 13.18
N PHE A 141 -19.46 -25.79 12.94
CA PHE A 141 -19.04 -24.85 13.98
C PHE A 141 -20.24 -24.08 14.57
N ALA A 142 -21.10 -23.53 13.72
CA ALA A 142 -22.29 -22.78 14.15
C ALA A 142 -23.26 -23.67 14.97
N ALA A 143 -23.40 -24.93 14.59
CA ALA A 143 -24.22 -25.92 15.30
C ALA A 143 -23.57 -26.47 16.59
N LYS A 144 -22.31 -26.11 16.89
CA LYS A 144 -21.50 -26.67 17.98
C LYS A 144 -21.36 -28.20 17.92
N ASP A 145 -21.45 -28.78 16.72
CA ASP A 145 -21.25 -30.22 16.48
C ASP A 145 -19.75 -30.50 16.35
N THR A 146 -19.11 -30.78 17.49
CA THR A 146 -17.65 -30.98 17.56
C THR A 146 -17.17 -32.17 16.74
N GLY A 147 -17.96 -33.24 16.65
CA GLY A 147 -17.64 -34.43 15.87
C GLY A 147 -17.57 -34.12 14.38
N LYS A 148 -18.64 -33.56 13.80
CA LYS A 148 -18.65 -33.20 12.38
C LYS A 148 -17.61 -32.12 12.06
N TYR A 149 -17.43 -31.17 12.96
CA TYR A 149 -16.42 -30.13 12.79
C TYR A 149 -15.01 -30.73 12.65
N GLN A 150 -14.62 -31.65 13.54
CA GLN A 150 -13.31 -32.31 13.47
C GLN A 150 -13.13 -33.12 12.18
N VAL A 151 -14.18 -33.81 11.72
CA VAL A 151 -14.16 -34.57 10.45
C VAL A 151 -13.89 -33.63 9.27
N PHE A 152 -14.65 -32.55 9.12
CA PHE A 152 -14.47 -31.61 8.00
C PHE A 152 -13.14 -30.87 8.04
N VAL A 153 -12.64 -30.53 9.24
CA VAL A 153 -11.31 -29.89 9.38
C VAL A 153 -10.19 -30.85 8.99
N SER A 154 -10.29 -32.13 9.37
CA SER A 154 -9.32 -33.17 8.98
C SER A 154 -9.34 -33.39 7.47
N GLU A 155 -10.53 -33.49 6.86
CA GLU A 155 -10.67 -33.58 5.40
C GLU A 155 -10.04 -32.37 4.69
N ALA A 156 -10.28 -31.16 5.20
CA ALA A 156 -9.69 -29.94 4.64
C ALA A 156 -8.16 -29.95 4.70
N ARG A 157 -7.59 -30.39 5.84
CA ARG A 157 -6.13 -30.52 6.03
C ARG A 157 -5.54 -31.52 5.03
N ASP A 158 -6.09 -32.74 4.98
CA ASP A 158 -5.65 -33.79 4.06
C ASP A 158 -5.64 -33.29 2.61
N ARG A 159 -6.64 -32.52 2.22
CA ARG A 159 -6.78 -32.01 0.86
C ARG A 159 -5.73 -30.95 0.53
N ILE A 160 -5.44 -30.05 1.46
CA ILE A 160 -4.38 -29.04 1.33
C ILE A 160 -3.01 -29.72 1.22
N ASP A 161 -2.74 -30.71 2.08
CA ASP A 161 -1.45 -31.39 2.10
C ASP A 161 -1.25 -32.29 0.87
N ARG A 162 -2.31 -32.96 0.37
CA ARG A 162 -2.27 -33.68 -0.92
C ARG A 162 -2.02 -32.75 -2.10
N ALA A 163 -2.66 -31.58 -2.15
CA ALA A 163 -2.48 -30.61 -3.23
C ALA A 163 -1.04 -30.08 -3.30
N LYS A 164 -0.40 -29.88 -2.15
CA LYS A 164 1.02 -29.50 -2.10
C LYS A 164 1.98 -30.61 -2.49
N GLY A 165 1.65 -31.87 -2.19
CA GLY A 165 2.43 -33.02 -2.67
C GLY A 165 2.49 -33.09 -4.20
N ALA A 166 1.44 -32.63 -4.88
CA ALA A 166 1.41 -32.55 -6.35
C ALA A 166 2.20 -31.36 -6.92
N ASP A 167 2.35 -30.28 -6.15
CA ASP A 167 3.04 -29.04 -6.51
C ASP A 167 4.52 -28.99 -6.07
N ALA A 168 5.03 -30.07 -5.46
CA ALA A 168 6.45 -30.15 -5.11
C ALA A 168 7.29 -30.07 -6.39
N PRO A 169 8.23 -29.11 -6.51
CA PRO A 169 9.02 -28.95 -7.71
C PRO A 169 9.75 -30.27 -7.99
N ARG A 170 9.45 -30.90 -9.13
CA ARG A 170 10.25 -32.01 -9.65
C ARG A 170 11.69 -31.50 -9.74
N ARG A 171 12.54 -31.91 -8.80
CA ARG A 171 13.97 -31.65 -8.86
C ARG A 171 14.42 -32.22 -10.19
N ARG A 172 14.76 -31.34 -11.15
CA ARG A 172 15.44 -31.75 -12.37
C ARG A 172 16.80 -32.27 -11.91
N LEU A 173 16.97 -33.58 -11.92
CA LEU A 173 18.27 -34.24 -11.84
C LEU A 173 19.03 -33.98 -13.15
#